data_AF-A0A2V9QXG3-F1
#
_entry.id   AF-A0A2V9QXG3-F1
#
_cell.length_a   1.000
_cell.length_b   1.000
_cell.length_c   1.000
_cell.angle_alpha   90.00
_cell.angle_beta   90.00
_cell.angle_gamma   90.00
#
_symmetry.space_group_name_H-M   'P 1'
#
loop_
_entity.id
_entity.type
_entity.pdbx_description
1 polymer ?
#
loop_
_entity_poly.entity_id
_entity_poly.type
_entity_poly.pdbx_seq_one_letter_code
_entity_poly.pdbx_strand_id
1 'polypeptide(L)'
;MHFNFPARGEMPPVRLTWYDGGLTPPRPEEMEEGRPMNGEEGEGLLFVGDKGKILCGFSGRDPKLIPEAKMKAYQQPPKTLPRSPGNEREWLDACKGSKTKPGANFEFSGVVTETLLLGCLAQRTGEKLTWDGASLKIVSPTSAQPYVRPECRQGWAL
;
A
#
# COMPACT_ATOMS: atom_id res chain seq x y z
N MET A 1 10.20 -0.18 6.66
CA MET A 1 9.96 -1.57 6.22
C MET A 1 10.16 -1.68 4.71
N HIS A 2 10.66 -2.82 4.20
CA HIS A 2 10.87 -3.04 2.77
C HIS A 2 10.12 -4.29 2.30
N PHE A 3 9.27 -4.12 1.30
CA PHE A 3 8.54 -5.20 0.64
C PHE A 3 8.99 -5.32 -0.80
N ASN A 4 9.29 -6.55 -1.23
CA ASN A 4 9.67 -6.86 -2.60
C ASN A 4 8.62 -7.81 -3.18
N PHE A 5 7.79 -7.29 -4.08
CA PHE A 5 6.80 -8.08 -4.79
C PHE A 5 7.39 -8.55 -6.12
N PRO A 6 7.34 -9.86 -6.42
CA PRO A 6 7.81 -10.37 -7.70
C PRO A 6 6.90 -9.90 -8.83
N ALA A 7 7.37 -10.08 -10.07
CA ALA A 7 6.53 -9.90 -11.25
C ALA A 7 5.31 -10.83 -11.20
N ARG A 8 4.18 -10.40 -11.78
CA ARG A 8 2.95 -11.19 -11.85
C ARG A 8 2.28 -11.02 -13.21
N GLY A 9 2.34 -12.05 -14.05
CA GLY A 9 1.89 -11.97 -15.44
C GLY A 9 2.64 -10.84 -16.17
N GLU A 10 1.88 -9.94 -16.81
CA GLU A 10 2.43 -8.76 -17.49
C GLU A 10 2.86 -7.61 -16.55
N MET A 11 2.62 -7.73 -15.24
CA MET A 11 3.00 -6.68 -14.27
C MET A 11 4.44 -6.88 -13.80
N PRO A 12 5.31 -5.85 -13.92
CA PRO A 12 6.70 -5.92 -13.46
C PRO A 12 6.78 -6.02 -11.93
N PRO A 13 7.94 -6.43 -11.37
CA PRO A 13 8.12 -6.46 -9.93
C PRO A 13 7.99 -5.06 -9.32
N VAL A 14 7.51 -4.99 -8.08
CA VAL A 14 7.31 -3.73 -7.34
C VAL A 14 8.10 -3.78 -6.05
N ARG A 15 8.91 -2.75 -5.81
CA ARG A 15 9.53 -2.51 -4.50
C ARG A 15 8.74 -1.42 -3.77
N LEU A 16 8.20 -1.77 -2.61
CA LEU A 16 7.56 -0.83 -1.71
C LEU A 16 8.46 -0.62 -0.49
N THR A 17 8.81 0.63 -0.22
CA THR A 17 9.45 1.01 1.04
C THR A 17 8.47 1.84 1.84
N TRP A 18 8.15 1.37 3.05
CA TRP A 18 7.33 2.10 4.01
C TRP A 18 8.23 2.79 5.04
N TYR A 19 8.06 4.09 5.17
CA TYR A 19 8.72 4.91 6.18
C TYR A 19 7.69 5.30 7.24
N ASP A 20 8.07 5.20 8.51
CA ASP A 20 7.21 5.48 9.65
C ASP A 20 8.06 6.15 10.76
N GLY A 21 7.40 6.72 11.77
CA GLY A 21 8.08 7.34 12.92
C GLY A 21 8.89 8.60 12.55
N GLY A 22 8.41 9.38 11.58
CA GLY A 22 9.08 10.60 11.10
C GLY A 22 10.20 10.36 10.08
N LEU A 23 10.47 9.11 9.72
CA LEU A 23 11.35 8.79 8.60
C LEU A 23 10.70 9.17 7.27
N THR A 24 11.50 9.58 6.30
CA THR A 24 11.06 9.91 4.94
C THR A 24 12.00 9.31 3.90
N PRO A 25 11.54 9.05 2.67
CA PRO A 25 12.43 8.66 1.58
C PRO A 25 13.43 9.77 1.27
N PRO A 26 14.57 9.44 0.63
CA PRO A 26 15.46 10.45 0.09
C PRO A 26 14.70 11.42 -0.81
N ARG A 27 15.00 12.71 -0.66
CA ARG A 27 14.43 13.75 -1.52
C ARG A 27 14.84 13.48 -2.98
N PRO A 28 13.89 13.46 -3.93
CA PRO A 28 14.23 13.40 -5.34
C PRO A 28 15.07 14.61 -5.78
N GLU A 29 16.14 14.37 -6.53
CA GLU A 29 17.03 15.42 -7.03
C GLU A 29 16.30 16.44 -7.91
N GLU A 30 15.30 15.98 -8.67
CA GLU A 30 14.52 16.84 -9.56
C GLU A 30 13.47 17.71 -8.84
N MET A 31 13.34 17.58 -7.51
CA MET A 31 12.35 18.31 -6.73
C MET A 31 12.82 19.72 -6.39
N GLU A 32 11.94 20.71 -6.58
CA GLU A 32 12.23 22.12 -6.35
C GLU A 32 12.70 22.39 -4.92
N GLU A 33 13.73 23.21 -4.71
CA GLU A 33 14.19 23.56 -3.37
C GLU A 33 13.06 24.09 -2.47
N GLY A 34 13.05 23.67 -1.20
CA GLY A 34 12.03 24.06 -0.22
C GLY A 34 10.65 23.42 -0.37
N ARG A 35 10.35 22.72 -1.48
CA ARG A 35 9.07 22.01 -1.62
C ARG A 35 8.95 20.87 -0.59
N PRO A 36 7.88 20.81 0.22
CA PRO A 36 7.70 19.75 1.21
C PRO A 36 7.60 18.35 0.58
N MET A 37 8.20 17.35 1.23
CA MET A 37 8.21 15.93 0.80
C MET A 37 7.01 15.14 1.31
N ASN A 38 6.39 15.60 2.39
CA ASN A 38 5.15 15.05 2.88
C ASN A 38 4.02 15.47 1.92
N GLY A 39 3.08 14.55 1.69
CA GLY A 39 1.78 14.94 1.16
C GLY A 39 1.00 15.75 2.20
N GLU A 40 -0.32 15.65 2.18
CA GLU A 40 -1.17 16.24 3.22
C GLU A 40 -0.81 15.66 4.60
N GLU A 41 -0.81 16.51 5.64
CA GLU A 41 -0.71 16.11 7.06
C GLU A 41 0.55 15.35 7.50
N GLY A 42 1.63 15.35 6.70
CA GLY A 42 2.86 14.64 7.08
C GLY A 42 3.01 13.25 6.44
N GLU A 43 2.01 12.79 5.70
CA GLU A 43 1.98 11.46 5.08
C GLU A 43 1.83 11.56 3.56
N GLY A 44 2.31 10.55 2.84
CA GLY A 44 2.25 10.59 1.38
C GLY A 44 2.77 9.32 0.72
N LEU A 45 2.59 9.28 -0.60
CA LEU A 45 3.15 8.24 -1.46
C LEU A 45 4.08 8.89 -2.48
N LEU A 46 5.25 8.27 -2.67
CA LEU A 46 6.19 8.61 -3.74
C LEU A 46 6.28 7.44 -4.72
N PHE A 47 5.71 7.62 -5.90
CA PHE A 47 5.90 6.68 -7.00
C PHE A 47 7.18 7.04 -7.75
N VAL A 48 8.03 6.04 -7.98
CA VAL A 48 9.31 6.20 -8.68
C VAL A 48 9.27 5.39 -9.96
N GLY A 49 9.22 6.09 -11.10
CA GLY A 49 9.28 5.50 -12.43
C GLY A 49 10.58 5.85 -13.16
N ASP A 50 10.75 5.22 -14.33
CA ASP A 50 11.83 5.47 -15.28
C ASP A 50 11.79 6.88 -15.89
N LYS A 51 10.59 7.43 -16.10
CA LYS A 51 10.37 8.73 -16.78
C LYS A 51 10.06 9.89 -15.84
N GLY A 52 9.94 9.60 -14.55
CA GLY A 52 9.66 10.61 -13.54
C GLY A 52 9.09 10.02 -12.26
N LYS A 53 8.79 10.93 -11.33
CA LYS A 53 8.25 10.59 -10.02
C LYS A 53 6.94 11.32 -9.80
N ILE A 54 6.05 10.70 -9.04
CA ILE A 54 4.77 11.27 -8.63
C ILE A 54 4.73 11.32 -7.11
N LEU A 55 4.47 12.50 -6.57
CA LEU A 55 4.19 12.70 -5.16
C LEU A 55 2.69 12.96 -4.98
N CYS A 56 2.07 12.27 -4.03
CA CYS A 56 0.66 12.45 -3.72
C CYS A 56 0.40 12.26 -2.21
N GLY A 57 -0.80 12.62 -1.76
CA GLY A 57 -1.26 12.31 -0.41
C GLY A 57 -1.32 10.81 -0.15
N PHE A 58 -1.41 10.42 1.12
CA PHE A 58 -1.35 9.02 1.57
C PHE A 58 -2.37 8.11 0.88
N SER A 59 -3.56 8.62 0.58
CA SER A 59 -4.64 7.90 -0.13
C SER A 59 -4.61 8.06 -1.65
N GLY A 60 -3.50 8.53 -2.22
CA GLY A 60 -3.40 8.81 -3.66
C GLY A 60 -4.02 10.13 -4.11
N ARG A 61 -4.41 11.00 -3.17
CA ARG A 61 -5.00 12.32 -3.47
C ARG A 61 -3.97 13.29 -4.06
N ASP A 62 -4.44 14.17 -4.93
CA ASP A 62 -3.66 15.24 -5.57
C ASP A 62 -2.28 14.78 -6.12
N PRO A 63 -2.25 13.80 -7.05
CA PRO A 63 -1.00 13.32 -7.60
C PRO A 63 -0.31 14.38 -8.46
N LYS A 64 0.94 14.69 -8.13
CA LYS A 64 1.77 15.68 -8.82
C LYS A 64 3.03 15.05 -9.38
N LEU A 65 3.26 15.26 -10.67
CA LEU A 65 4.55 14.98 -11.28
C LEU A 65 5.62 15.89 -10.66
N ILE A 66 6.83 15.36 -10.52
CA ILE A 66 8.02 16.09 -10.12
C ILE A 66 8.98 16.15 -11.32
N PRO A 67 9.52 17.34 -11.68
CA PRO A 67 9.22 18.66 -11.12
C PRO A 67 7.82 19.17 -11.51
N GLU A 68 7.35 20.21 -10.83
CA GLU A 68 6.13 20.98 -11.09
C GLU A 68 6.02 21.43 -12.55
N ALA A 69 7.14 21.75 -13.20
CA ALA A 69 7.16 22.07 -14.63
C ALA A 69 6.59 20.92 -15.50
N LYS A 70 6.89 19.66 -15.15
CA LYS A 70 6.29 18.49 -15.82
C LYS A 70 4.81 18.37 -15.52
N MET A 71 4.39 18.67 -14.29
CA MET A 71 2.97 18.65 -13.92
C MET A 71 2.16 19.70 -14.69
N LYS A 72 2.69 20.92 -14.83
CA LYS A 72 2.06 22.01 -15.61
C LYS A 72 1.94 21.70 -17.10
N ALA A 73 2.93 20.98 -17.65
CA ALA A 73 2.91 20.53 -19.04
C ALA A 73 2.04 19.29 -19.27
N TYR A 74 1.66 18.58 -18.19
CA TYR A 74 0.94 17.32 -18.29
C TYR A 74 -0.56 17.53 -18.48
N GLN A 75 -1.11 16.91 -19.50
CA GLN A 75 -2.55 16.84 -19.70
C GLN A 75 -3.14 15.74 -18.82
N GLN A 76 -4.05 16.12 -17.91
CA GLN A 76 -4.72 15.16 -17.03
C GLN A 76 -5.49 14.11 -17.84
N PRO A 77 -5.44 12.82 -17.43
CA PRO A 77 -6.16 11.77 -18.11
C PRO A 77 -7.68 11.96 -17.94
N PRO A 78 -8.49 11.44 -18.86
CA PRO A 78 -9.94 11.42 -18.69
C PRO A 78 -10.32 10.63 -17.43
N LYS A 79 -11.43 11.03 -16.80
CA LYS A 79 -11.98 10.31 -15.65
C LYS A 79 -12.65 9.03 -16.12
N THR A 80 -11.95 7.90 -16.00
CA THR A 80 -12.42 6.58 -16.48
C THR A 80 -13.06 5.73 -15.38
N LEU A 81 -12.78 6.03 -14.11
CA LEU A 81 -13.30 5.28 -12.97
C LEU A 81 -14.41 6.04 -12.24
N PRO A 82 -15.50 5.36 -11.81
CA PRO A 82 -16.51 5.97 -10.96
C PRO A 82 -15.86 6.41 -9.64
N ARG A 83 -16.34 7.54 -9.11
CA ARG A 83 -15.90 8.01 -7.80
C ARG A 83 -16.71 7.33 -6.72
N SER A 84 -16.03 6.92 -5.65
CA SER A 84 -16.69 6.40 -4.46
C SER A 84 -17.67 7.44 -3.92
N PRO A 85 -18.92 7.05 -3.58
CA PRO A 85 -19.84 7.93 -2.88
C PRO A 85 -19.52 8.06 -1.38
N GLY A 86 -18.42 7.46 -0.90
CA GLY A 86 -18.01 7.38 0.49
C GLY A 86 -18.20 5.99 1.08
N ASN A 87 -17.32 5.61 2.02
CA ASN A 87 -17.30 4.27 2.62
C ASN A 87 -18.62 3.90 3.29
N GLU A 88 -19.25 4.84 3.99
CA GLU A 88 -20.51 4.64 4.70
C GLU A 88 -21.66 4.37 3.73
N ARG A 89 -21.67 5.09 2.59
CA ARG A 89 -22.67 4.87 1.55
C ARG A 89 -22.49 3.51 0.89
N GLU A 90 -21.26 3.17 0.52
CA GLU A 90 -20.95 1.86 -0.07
C GLU A 90 -21.35 0.71 0.87
N TRP A 91 -21.10 0.85 2.17
CA TRP A 91 -21.52 -0.14 3.17
C TRP A 91 -23.04 -0.28 3.25
N LEU A 92 -23.78 0.83 3.34
CA LEU A 92 -25.26 0.79 3.37
C LEU A 92 -25.85 0.15 2.12
N ASP A 93 -25.28 0.43 0.95
CA ASP A 93 -25.75 -0.13 -0.32
C ASP A 93 -25.46 -1.63 -0.41
N ALA A 94 -24.29 -2.07 0.08
CA ALA A 94 -23.95 -3.49 0.18
C ALA A 94 -24.91 -4.25 1.12
N CYS A 95 -25.23 -3.69 2.29
CA CYS A 95 -26.20 -4.28 3.22
C CYS A 95 -27.61 -4.41 2.61
N LYS A 96 -27.95 -3.56 1.63
CA LYS A 96 -29.23 -3.60 0.89
C LYS A 96 -29.21 -4.52 -0.34
N GLY A 97 -28.13 -5.26 -0.56
CA GLY A 97 -28.02 -6.22 -1.66
C GLY A 97 -27.60 -5.59 -2.99
N SER A 98 -26.92 -4.44 -2.98
CA SER A 98 -26.28 -3.90 -4.18
C SER A 98 -25.35 -4.93 -4.82
N LYS A 99 -25.37 -5.01 -6.16
CA LYS A 99 -24.43 -5.85 -6.93
C LYS A 99 -23.05 -5.21 -7.08
N THR A 100 -22.93 -3.92 -6.80
CA THR A 100 -21.66 -3.20 -6.81
C THR A 100 -20.91 -3.53 -5.54
N LYS A 101 -19.71 -4.10 -5.66
CA LYS A 101 -18.85 -4.36 -4.50
C LYS A 101 -18.35 -3.04 -3.90
N PRO A 102 -18.31 -2.90 -2.57
CA PRO A 102 -17.67 -1.76 -1.92
C PRO A 102 -16.17 -1.76 -2.22
N GLY A 103 -15.55 -0.58 -2.22
CA GLY A 103 -14.12 -0.43 -2.49
C GLY A 103 -13.24 -1.15 -1.45
N ALA A 104 -13.67 -1.15 -0.19
CA ALA A 104 -12.99 -1.81 0.93
C ALA A 104 -13.52 -3.24 1.22
N ASN A 105 -13.89 -4.00 0.19
CA ASN A 105 -14.34 -5.40 0.33
C ASN A 105 -13.25 -6.33 0.93
N PHE A 106 -13.63 -7.51 1.41
CA PHE A 106 -12.71 -8.43 2.08
C PHE A 106 -11.65 -9.02 1.16
N GLU A 107 -11.96 -9.21 -0.13
CA GLU A 107 -11.00 -9.75 -1.10
C GLU A 107 -9.83 -8.77 -1.33
N PHE A 108 -10.12 -7.46 -1.32
CA PHE A 108 -9.10 -6.41 -1.38
C PHE A 108 -8.45 -6.17 -0.01
N SER A 109 -9.24 -5.94 1.03
CA SER A 109 -8.74 -5.57 2.35
C SER A 109 -7.91 -6.70 2.98
N GLY A 110 -8.28 -7.97 2.74
CA GLY A 110 -7.54 -9.13 3.25
C GLY A 110 -6.08 -9.14 2.78
N VAL A 111 -5.82 -8.94 1.49
CA VAL A 111 -4.45 -8.94 0.93
C VAL A 111 -3.63 -7.73 1.38
N VAL A 112 -4.30 -6.58 1.62
CA VAL A 112 -3.65 -5.38 2.17
C VAL A 112 -3.25 -5.63 3.63
N THR A 113 -4.17 -6.14 4.44
CA THR A 113 -3.91 -6.47 5.85
C THR A 113 -2.81 -7.52 5.99
N GLU A 114 -2.85 -8.58 5.17
CA GLU A 114 -1.81 -9.61 5.10
C GLU A 114 -0.42 -8.98 4.91
N THR A 115 -0.29 -8.09 3.93
CA THR A 115 0.98 -7.39 3.64
C THR A 115 1.48 -6.58 4.83
N LEU A 116 0.59 -5.79 5.46
CA LEU A 116 0.97 -4.93 6.59
C LEU A 116 1.39 -5.78 7.81
N LEU A 117 0.68 -6.87 8.09
CA LEU A 117 1.01 -7.78 9.19
C LEU A 117 2.38 -8.47 8.98
N LEU A 118 2.74 -8.81 7.74
CA LEU A 118 4.09 -9.30 7.44
C LEU A 118 5.17 -8.26 7.72
N GLY A 119 4.88 -6.97 7.50
CA GLY A 119 5.74 -5.86 7.90
C GLY A 119 5.96 -5.82 9.41
N CYS A 120 4.87 -5.88 10.18
CA CYS A 120 4.93 -5.96 11.64
C CYS A 120 5.73 -7.17 12.12
N LEU A 121 5.53 -8.32 11.46
CA LEU A 121 6.24 -9.55 11.82
C LEU A 121 7.74 -9.45 11.53
N ALA A 122 8.12 -8.93 10.36
CA ALA A 122 9.52 -8.70 10.02
C ALA A 122 10.19 -7.71 11.00
N GLN A 123 9.47 -6.69 11.45
CA GLN A 123 9.97 -5.77 12.48
C GLN A 123 10.12 -6.48 13.84
N ARG A 124 9.16 -7.33 14.22
CA ARG A 124 9.19 -8.08 15.47
C ARG A 124 10.35 -9.08 15.54
N THR A 125 10.64 -9.76 14.43
CA THR A 125 11.72 -10.77 14.39
C THR A 125 13.08 -10.16 14.05
N GLY A 126 13.10 -9.01 13.37
CA GLY A 126 14.32 -8.44 12.80
C GLY A 126 14.82 -9.21 11.57
N GLU A 127 14.01 -10.10 11.00
CA GLU A 127 14.42 -11.01 9.93
C GLU A 127 13.73 -10.68 8.59
N LYS A 128 14.42 -10.99 7.49
CA LYS A 128 13.81 -10.98 6.16
C LYS A 128 12.90 -12.20 6.01
N LEU A 129 11.61 -11.96 5.83
CA LEU A 129 10.63 -13.02 5.59
C LEU A 129 10.49 -13.33 4.10
N THR A 130 10.52 -14.62 3.76
CA THR A 130 10.06 -15.16 2.49
C THR A 130 8.70 -15.79 2.73
N TRP A 131 7.69 -15.30 2.02
CA TRP A 131 6.28 -15.58 2.27
C TRP A 131 5.61 -16.23 1.06
N ASP A 132 4.88 -17.31 1.30
CA ASP A 132 3.96 -17.91 0.35
C ASP A 132 2.53 -17.51 0.70
N GLY A 133 2.00 -16.50 0.01
CA GLY A 133 0.65 -15.99 0.24
C GLY A 133 -0.46 -16.95 -0.21
N ALA A 134 -0.18 -17.91 -1.10
CA ALA A 134 -1.19 -18.87 -1.53
C ALA A 134 -1.49 -19.89 -0.42
N SER A 135 -0.45 -20.34 0.30
CA SER A 135 -0.60 -21.27 1.43
C SER A 135 -0.61 -20.59 2.80
N LEU A 136 -0.40 -19.27 2.84
CA LEU A 136 -0.27 -18.45 4.05
C LEU A 136 0.84 -18.97 4.99
N LYS A 137 2.03 -19.21 4.43
CA LYS A 137 3.19 -19.77 5.16
C LYS A 137 4.46 -18.97 4.98
N ILE A 138 5.26 -18.95 6.04
CA ILE A 138 6.64 -18.46 5.98
C ILE A 138 7.52 -19.59 5.45
N VAL A 139 8.11 -19.35 4.28
CA VAL A 139 9.09 -20.24 3.67
C VAL A 139 10.43 -20.13 4.40
N SER A 140 10.81 -18.92 4.80
CA SER A 140 12.02 -18.67 5.59
C SER A 140 11.95 -17.31 6.28
N PRO A 141 12.46 -17.16 7.51
CA PRO A 141 12.94 -18.22 8.39
C PRO A 141 11.75 -18.92 9.08
N THR A 142 11.83 -20.24 9.24
CA THR A 142 10.73 -21.03 9.83
C THR A 142 10.47 -20.69 11.30
N SER A 143 11.44 -20.09 11.99
CA SER A 143 11.33 -19.52 13.34
C SER A 143 10.17 -18.53 13.49
N ALA A 144 9.79 -17.85 12.40
CA ALA A 144 8.71 -16.86 12.41
C ALA A 144 7.31 -17.47 12.19
N GLN A 145 7.21 -18.73 11.74
CA GLN A 145 5.94 -19.38 11.42
C GLN A 145 4.94 -19.43 12.61
N PRO A 146 5.36 -19.62 13.88
CA PRO A 146 4.42 -19.63 15.02
C PRO A 146 3.67 -18.30 15.23
N TYR A 147 4.15 -17.19 14.68
CA TYR A 147 3.44 -15.91 14.72
C TYR A 147 2.33 -15.83 13.66
N VAL A 148 2.36 -16.70 12.66
CA VAL A 148 1.34 -16.81 11.63
C VAL A 148 0.29 -17.80 12.14
N ARG A 149 -0.85 -17.25 12.59
CA ARG A 149 -1.93 -17.96 13.30
C ARG A 149 -1.48 -18.49 14.67
N PRO A 150 -1.25 -17.60 15.64
CA PRO A 150 -0.94 -18.02 17.00
C PRO A 150 -2.07 -18.88 17.56
N GLU A 151 -1.73 -19.82 18.45
CA GLU A 151 -2.72 -20.67 19.10
C GLU A 151 -3.79 -19.83 19.79
N CYS A 152 -5.06 -20.08 19.45
CA CYS A 152 -6.17 -19.49 20.17
C CYS A 152 -6.18 -20.04 21.60
N ARG A 153 -6.47 -19.17 22.57
CA ARG A 153 -6.67 -19.58 23.96
C ARG A 153 -7.75 -20.67 24.04
N GLN A 154 -7.53 -21.70 24.85
CA GLN A 154 -8.54 -22.74 25.08
C GLN A 154 -9.91 -22.12 25.44
N GLY A 155 -10.97 -22.63 24.81
CA GLY A 155 -12.35 -22.12 24.95
C GLY A 155 -12.71 -20.96 24.03
N TRP A 156 -11.76 -20.45 23.23
CA TRP A 156 -11.97 -19.32 22.30
C TRP A 156 -11.61 -19.68 20.85
N ALA A 157 -11.62 -20.97 20.50
CA ALA A 157 -11.52 -21.40 19.11
C ALA A 157 -12.88 -21.18 18.42
N LEU A 158 -12.85 -20.65 17.19
CA LEU A 158 -14.00 -20.48 16.30
C LEU A 158 -14.28 -21.76 15.52
#